data_AF-A0A926TNF1-F1
#
_entry.id   AF-A0A926TNF1-F1
#
_cell.length_a   1.000
_cell.length_b   1.000
_cell.length_c   1.000
_cell.angle_alpha   90.00
_cell.angle_beta   90.00
_cell.angle_gamma   90.00
#
_symmetry.space_group_name_H-M   'P 1'
#
loop_
_entity.id
_entity.type
_entity.pdbx_description
1 polymer ?
#
loop_
_entity_poly.entity_id
_entity_poly.type
_entity_poly.pdbx_seq_one_letter_code
_entity_poly.pdbx_strand_id
1 'polypeptide(L)' 'MKSLIDQQNIIRYRFWQDTGISRATADRLCDDSGYIPTGDVLEKICRAYGWQSGDFIIYEPDEP' A
#
# COMPACT_ATOMS: atom_id res chain seq x y z
N MET A 1 -2.09 1.23 4.33
CA MET A 1 -0.90 1.58 3.51
C MET A 1 -0.11 2.76 4.06
N LYS A 2 -0.71 3.96 4.18
CA LYS A 2 -0.01 5.20 4.57
C LYS A 2 0.84 5.04 5.84
N SER A 3 0.25 4.49 6.91
CA SER A 3 0.96 4.28 8.18
C SER A 3 2.22 3.41 8.03
N LEU A 4 2.18 2.37 7.20
CA LEU A 4 3.34 1.50 6.98
C LEU A 4 4.46 2.23 6.22
N ILE A 5 4.09 3.00 5.20
CA ILE A 5 5.02 3.83 4.42
C ILE A 5 5.69 4.88 5.33
N ASP A 6 4.92 5.53 6.19
CA ASP A 6 5.40 6.54 7.14
C ASP A 6 6.33 5.90 8.20
N GLN A 7 5.98 4.73 8.72
CA GLN A 7 6.83 3.97 9.67
C GLN A 7 8.18 3.57 9.09
N GLN A 8 8.23 3.28 7.78
CA GLN A 8 9.45 2.94 7.05
C GLN A 8 10.18 4.17 6.50
N ASN A 9 9.70 5.38 6.81
CA ASN A 9 10.26 6.66 6.34
C ASN A 9 10.34 6.76 4.81
N ILE A 10 9.39 6.13 4.12
CA ILE A 10 9.27 6.15 2.65
C ILE A 10 8.37 7.33 2.27
N ILE A 11 8.82 8.20 1.38
CA ILE A 11 7.94 9.26 0.84
C ILE A 11 7.01 8.68 -0.23
N ARG A 12 5.76 9.16 -0.31
CA ARG A 12 4.75 8.69 -1.29
C ARG A 12 5.28 8.67 -2.74
N TYR A 13 6.05 9.69 -3.13
CA TYR A 13 6.67 9.75 -4.45
C TYR A 13 7.60 8.55 -4.69
N ARG A 14 8.41 8.20 -3.70
CA ARG A 14 9.33 7.06 -3.76
C ARG A 14 8.57 5.74 -3.78
N PHE A 15 7.51 5.61 -2.98
CA PHE A 15 6.57 4.49 -3.03
C PHE A 15 6.04 4.23 -4.44
N TRP A 16 5.54 5.29 -5.09
CA TRP A 16 5.05 5.20 -6.46
C TRP A 16 6.15 4.78 -7.45
N GLN A 17 7.34 5.37 -7.36
CA GLN A 17 8.46 5.05 -8.26
C GLN A 17 8.95 3.61 -8.09
N ASP A 18 9.11 3.14 -6.85
CA ASP A 18 9.67 1.81 -6.57
C ASP A 18 8.71 0.67 -6.92
N THR A 19 7.41 0.89 -6.76
CA THR A 19 6.38 -0.13 -7.06
C THR A 19 5.98 -0.17 -8.54
N GLY A 20 6.25 0.90 -9.29
CA GLY A 20 5.88 0.99 -10.72
C GLY A 20 4.37 0.95 -10.99
N ILE A 21 3.53 1.15 -9.97
CA ILE A 21 2.08 1.22 -10.12
C ILE A 21 1.66 2.57 -10.72
N SER A 22 0.40 2.68 -11.16
CA SER A 22 -0.11 3.97 -11.63
C SER A 22 -0.12 5.00 -10.50
N ARG A 23 0.15 6.26 -10.83
CA ARG A 23 0.12 7.35 -9.84
C ARG A 23 -1.23 7.43 -9.12
N ALA A 24 -2.33 7.29 -9.88
CA ALA A 24 -3.68 7.28 -9.31
C ALA A 24 -3.88 6.14 -8.31
N THR A 25 -3.32 4.96 -8.57
CA THR A 25 -3.34 3.83 -7.64
C THR A 25 -2.51 4.12 -6.39
N ALA A 26 -1.32 4.69 -6.53
CA ALA A 26 -0.46 5.06 -5.41
C ALA A 26 -1.10 6.10 -4.50
N ASP A 27 -1.72 7.14 -5.08
CA ASP A 27 -2.46 8.14 -4.31
C ASP A 27 -3.64 7.50 -3.58
N ARG A 28 -4.46 6.70 -4.29
CA ARG A 28 -5.62 6.03 -3.70
C ARG A 28 -5.24 5.10 -2.54
N LEU A 29 -4.19 4.30 -2.68
CA LEU A 29 -3.71 3.43 -1.60
C LEU A 29 -3.32 4.21 -0.34
N CYS A 30 -2.77 5.42 -0.49
CA CYS A 30 -2.35 6.25 0.63
C CYS A 30 -3.49 7.09 1.23
N ASP A 31 -4.50 7.44 0.44
CA ASP A 31 -5.58 8.35 0.84
C ASP A 31 -6.86 7.62 1.28
N ASP A 32 -7.09 6.40 0.79
CA ASP A 32 -8.28 5.58 1.08
C ASP A 32 -7.86 4.28 1.78
N SER A 33 -8.07 4.21 3.10
CA SER A 33 -7.73 3.03 3.90
C SER A 33 -8.61 1.81 3.61
N GLY A 34 -9.80 2.02 3.04
CA GLY A 34 -10.73 0.94 2.67
C GLY A 34 -10.49 0.39 1.26
N TYR A 35 -9.60 1.01 0.48
CA TYR A 35 -9.32 0.56 -0.88
C TYR A 35 -8.55 -0.76 -0.89
N ILE A 36 -9.19 -1.80 -1.44
CA ILE A 36 -8.55 -3.10 -1.67
C ILE A 36 -7.96 -3.14 -3.10
N PRO A 37 -6.63 -3.17 -3.27
CA PRO A 37 -6.01 -3.25 -4.58
C PRO A 37 -6.20 -4.63 -5.24
N THR A 38 -5.93 -4.69 -6.55
CA THR A 38 -5.90 -5.95 -7.29
C THR A 38 -4.67 -6.79 -6.95
N GLY A 39 -4.70 -8.09 -7.30
CA GLY A 39 -3.57 -9.00 -7.10
C GLY A 39 -2.26 -8.54 -7.76
N ASP A 40 -2.32 -7.97 -8.97
CA ASP A 40 -1.12 -7.43 -9.66
C ASP A 40 -0.49 -6.26 -8.88
N VAL A 41 -1.31 -5.36 -8.33
CA VAL A 41 -0.82 -4.23 -7.52
C VAL A 41 -0.21 -4.75 -6.22
N LEU A 42 -0.83 -5.74 -5.58
CA LEU A 42 -0.28 -6.39 -4.40
C LEU A 42 1.08 -7.01 -4.68
N GLU A 43 1.20 -7.79 -5.75
CA GLU A 43 2.44 -8.44 -6.15
C GLU A 43 3.57 -7.41 -6.36
N LYS A 44 3.28 -6.29 -7.04
CA LYS A 44 4.25 -5.21 -7.26
C LYS A 44 4.76 -4.61 -5.96
N ILE A 45 3.86 -4.35 -5.00
CA ILE A 45 4.24 -3.81 -3.69
C ILE A 45 5.10 -4.82 -2.93
N CYS A 46 4.67 -6.08 -2.86
CA CYS A 46 5.41 -7.16 -2.21
C CYS A 46 6.81 -7.34 -2.81
N ARG A 47 6.94 -7.29 -4.14
CA ARG A 47 8.22 -7.40 -4.83
C ARG A 47 9.15 -6.21 -4.59
N ALA A 48 8.60 -4.98 -4.56
CA ALA A 48 9.40 -3.77 -4.41
C ALA A 48 10.04 -3.65 -3.02
N TYR A 49 9.32 -4.08 -1.97
CA TYR A 49 9.75 -3.87 -0.59
C TYR A 49 10.02 -5.16 0.20
N GLY A 50 9.76 -6.33 -0.39
CA GLY A 50 9.83 -7.61 0.33
C GLY A 50 8.71 -7.81 1.35
N TRP A 51 7.68 -6.96 1.33
CA TRP A 51 6.53 -7.05 2.22
C TRP A 51 5.62 -8.23 1.85
N GLN A 52 4.83 -8.67 2.81
CA GLN A 52 3.70 -9.57 2.65
C GLN A 52 2.40 -8.76 2.59
N SER A 53 1.36 -9.27 1.95
CA SER A 53 0.07 -8.59 1.89
C SER A 53 -0.54 -8.33 3.28
N GLY A 54 -0.29 -9.25 4.24
CA GLY A 54 -0.70 -9.10 5.63
C GLY A 54 -0.03 -7.94 6.39
N ASP A 55 1.05 -7.35 5.86
CA ASP A 55 1.70 -6.20 6.48
C ASP A 55 0.89 -4.91 6.26
N PHE A 56 0.02 -4.86 5.25
CA PHE A 56 -0.70 -3.63 4.87
C PHE A 56 -2.17 -3.81 4.49
N ILE A 57 -2.68 -5.04 4.41
CA ILE A 57 -4.11 -5.36 4.37
C ILE A 57 -4.47 -6.01 5.69
N ILE A 58 -5.23 -5.28 6.51
CA ILE A 58 -5.64 -5.71 7.84
C ILE A 58 -7.17 -5.68 7.87
N TYR A 59 -7.77 -6.76 8.39
CA TYR A 59 -9.20 -6.76 8.69
C TYR A 59 -9.44 -5.99 9.99
N GLU A 60 -10.24 -4.93 9.90
CA GLU A 60 -10.70 -4.16 11.04
C GLU A 60 -12.18 -4.54 11.27
N PRO A 61 -12.54 -5.19 12.39
CA PRO A 61 -13.93 -5.46 12.72
C PRO A 61 -14.66 -4.15 13.01
N ASP A 62 -15.95 -4.08 12.66
CA ASP A 62 -16.80 -2.96 13.07
C ASP A 62 -16.83 -2.89 14.61
N GLU A 63 -16.69 -1.67 15.16
CA GLU A 63 -16.88 -1.46 16.60
C GLU A 63 -18.31 -1.87 17.00
N PRO A 64 -18.49 -2.58 18.13
CA PRO A 64 -19.78 -3.15 18.54
C PRO A 64 -20.86 -2.12 18.88
#